data_AF-A0A7Y2SLG9-F1
#
_entry.id   AF-A0A7Y2SLG9-F1
#
_cell.length_a   1.000
_cell.length_b   1.000
_cell.length_c   1.000
_cell.angle_alpha   90.00
_cell.angle_beta   90.00
_cell.angle_gamma   90.00
#
_symmetry.space_group_name_H-M   'P 1'
#
loop_
_entity.id
_entity.type
_entity.pdbx_description
1 polymer ?
#
loop_
_entity_poly.entity_id
_entity_poly.type
_entity_poly.pdbx_seq_one_letter_code
_entity_poly.pdbx_strand_id
1 'polypeptide(L)'
;MNVSLFRSIANQYKDLRGVNTVSMMNSISQLIENQIIDNQLPVNFYAGFERFSYFPSQLRRYSRLGAVCRRVYVFGIPDVRPPSIPGIEFVEIPPSSPLAREWFLLVDTPDFWTTLLTQEVEGRDAITGGRRFDGIWSFDEQVVDRVSLLMSQVLENSYLPVTQRNPDRQSRHVADISGHLVGALDTVKLTSQRRWRQITTLQKLAELSLQNKPLGVMLNDAAQVLHTIFGATDVAITLSDDSAHHTMVGTAGNVISSKQSFVIDSGPSATALSQGRLVQIDDMRQARDRDTCLPMALSICTAPLVGRSRAQGVVVIGSPKAGVWNEEDGRTVAAFANMLMPMIERSRLQKVLFDVTRQQNK
;
A
#
# COMPACT_ATOMS: atom_id res chain seq x y z
N MET A 1 16.07 38.89 3.76
CA MET A 1 17.08 37.96 4.31
C MET A 1 17.29 36.80 3.35
N ASN A 2 18.54 36.38 3.12
CA ASN A 2 18.91 35.33 2.15
C ASN A 2 19.32 34.01 2.85
N VAL A 3 18.64 33.66 3.95
CA VAL A 3 18.94 32.48 4.76
C VAL A 3 18.18 31.28 4.21
N SER A 4 18.89 30.18 4.01
CA SER A 4 18.36 28.86 3.67
C SER A 4 18.66 27.93 4.84
N LEU A 5 17.67 27.25 5.41
CA LEU A 5 17.91 26.29 6.49
C LEU A 5 18.52 25.03 5.91
N PHE A 6 17.93 24.53 4.82
CA PHE A 6 18.40 23.32 4.17
C PHE A 6 19.84 23.45 3.66
N ARG A 7 20.16 24.45 2.83
CA ARG A 7 21.50 24.56 2.21
C ARG A 7 22.60 24.83 3.23
N SER A 8 22.28 25.50 4.33
CA SER A 8 23.22 25.78 5.43
C SER A 8 23.67 24.53 6.17
N ILE A 9 22.86 23.46 6.15
CA ILE A 9 23.14 22.17 6.80
C ILE A 9 23.59 21.12 5.77
N ALA A 10 22.93 21.06 4.62
CA ALA A 10 22.99 19.92 3.72
C ALA A 10 24.37 19.60 3.14
N ASN A 11 25.28 20.58 3.05
CA ASN A 11 26.63 20.35 2.56
C ASN A 11 27.53 19.62 3.56
N GLN A 12 27.27 19.76 4.86
CA GLN A 12 28.06 19.17 5.93
C GLN A 12 27.55 17.78 6.34
N TYR A 13 26.28 17.49 6.07
CA TYR A 13 25.61 16.24 6.46
C TYR A 13 25.05 15.49 5.26
N LYS A 14 25.91 15.12 4.30
CA LYS A 14 25.50 14.42 3.07
C LYS A 14 24.88 13.05 3.35
N ASP A 15 25.38 12.35 4.36
CA ASP A 15 24.91 11.01 4.72
C ASP A 15 23.52 11.00 5.38
N LEU A 16 23.04 12.15 5.85
CA LEU A 16 21.71 12.32 6.42
C LEU A 16 20.63 12.67 5.37
N ARG A 17 21.02 12.82 4.10
CA ARG A 17 20.07 13.06 3.00
C ARG A 17 19.37 11.75 2.65
N GLY A 18 18.07 11.68 2.94
CA GLY A 18 17.30 10.46 2.71
C GLY A 18 15.81 10.69 2.49
N VAL A 19 15.31 11.92 2.68
CA VAL A 19 13.89 12.24 2.54
C VAL A 19 13.66 12.94 1.20
N ASN A 20 13.04 12.23 0.26
CA ASN A 20 13.01 12.64 -1.15
C ASN A 20 11.61 12.61 -1.80
N THR A 21 10.62 12.06 -1.12
CA THR A 21 9.23 12.01 -1.60
C THR A 21 8.29 12.81 -0.71
N VAL A 22 7.26 13.41 -1.30
CA VAL A 22 6.19 14.12 -0.58
C VAL A 22 5.49 13.20 0.43
N SER A 23 5.31 11.92 0.09
CA SER A 23 4.71 10.93 0.99
C SER A 23 5.54 10.73 2.26
N MET A 24 6.87 10.59 2.12
CA MET A 24 7.76 10.42 3.26
C MET A 24 7.81 11.69 4.12
N MET A 25 7.85 12.88 3.50
CA MET A 25 7.82 14.15 4.22
C MET A 25 6.53 14.33 5.03
N ASN A 26 5.37 14.04 4.44
CA ASN A 26 4.10 14.08 5.15
C ASN A 26 4.08 13.08 6.32
N SER A 27 4.59 11.86 6.09
CA SER A 27 4.66 10.82 7.13
C SER A 27 5.53 11.25 8.30
N ILE A 28 6.75 11.75 8.04
CA ILE A 28 7.65 12.24 9.09
C ILE A 28 7.04 13.46 9.80
N SER A 29 6.48 14.41 9.05
CA SER A 29 5.82 15.59 9.61
C SER A 29 4.70 15.20 10.58
N GLN A 30 3.85 14.26 10.17
CA GLN A 30 2.78 13.75 11.02
C GLN A 30 3.31 13.05 12.28
N LEU A 31 4.40 12.29 12.17
CA LEU A 31 4.99 11.62 13.34
C LEU A 31 5.54 12.63 14.35
N ILE A 32 6.25 13.67 13.90
CA ILE A 32 6.75 14.76 14.75
C ILE A 32 5.57 15.48 15.42
N GLU A 33 4.57 15.87 14.65
CA GLU A 33 3.39 16.57 15.15
C GLU A 33 2.56 15.71 16.12
N ASN A 34 2.46 14.39 15.89
CA ASN A 34 1.81 13.47 16.84
C ASN A 34 2.59 13.41 18.16
N GLN A 35 3.92 13.36 18.14
CA GLN A 35 4.71 13.39 19.38
C GLN A 35 4.39 14.61 20.25
N ILE A 36 4.22 15.78 19.62
CA ILE A 36 3.84 17.02 20.30
C ILE A 36 2.42 16.93 20.87
N ILE A 37 1.44 16.52 20.06
CA ILE A 37 0.03 16.48 20.45
C ILE A 37 -0.22 15.42 21.53
N ASP A 38 0.28 14.20 21.33
CA ASP A 38 -0.05 13.05 22.16
C ASP A 38 0.63 13.13 23.54
N ASN A 39 1.83 13.73 23.59
CA ASN A 39 2.55 13.96 24.85
C ASN A 39 2.30 15.35 25.45
N GLN A 40 1.40 16.16 24.86
CA GLN A 40 1.04 17.50 25.33
C GLN A 40 2.27 18.41 25.54
N LEU A 41 3.21 18.42 24.59
CA LEU A 41 4.48 19.11 24.74
C LEU A 41 4.34 20.63 24.52
N PRO A 42 4.62 21.49 25.52
CA PRO A 42 4.47 22.94 25.41
C PRO A 42 5.67 23.59 24.69
N VAL A 43 5.87 23.22 23.43
CA VAL A 43 7.03 23.61 22.61
C VAL A 43 6.76 24.87 21.78
N ASN A 44 7.83 25.51 21.28
CA ASN A 44 7.73 26.38 20.12
C ASN A 44 7.93 25.51 18.88
N PHE A 45 6.91 25.44 18.03
CA PHE A 45 6.92 24.61 16.82
C PHE A 45 7.00 25.50 15.58
N TYR A 46 7.99 25.28 14.73
CA TYR A 46 8.16 26.06 13.50
C TYR A 46 7.90 25.16 12.29
N ALA A 47 7.02 25.60 11.39
CA ALA A 47 6.62 24.83 10.22
C ALA A 47 6.59 25.69 8.94
N GLY A 48 7.33 25.27 7.91
CA GLY A 48 7.38 25.91 6.60
C GLY A 48 6.49 25.20 5.59
N PHE A 49 5.53 25.93 5.02
CA PHE A 49 4.54 25.43 4.04
C PHE A 49 4.82 25.90 2.62
N GLU A 50 5.89 26.67 2.38
CA GLU A 50 6.20 27.39 1.14
C GLU A 50 5.18 28.49 0.79
N ARG A 51 3.87 28.18 0.82
CA ARG A 51 2.75 29.07 0.49
C ARG A 51 1.62 28.89 1.49
N PHE A 52 0.93 29.97 1.84
CA PHE A 52 -0.25 29.89 2.71
C PHE A 52 -1.42 29.15 2.04
N SER A 53 -1.50 29.12 0.71
CA SER A 53 -2.52 28.33 -0.01
C SER A 53 -2.43 26.82 0.23
N TYR A 54 -1.30 26.29 0.71
CA TYR A 54 -1.14 24.87 1.05
C TYR A 54 -1.61 24.52 2.47
N PHE A 55 -1.73 25.53 3.34
CA PHE A 55 -2.12 25.37 4.74
C PHE A 55 -3.56 24.85 4.98
N PRO A 56 -4.61 25.17 4.19
CA PRO A 56 -5.99 24.81 4.51
C PRO A 56 -6.23 23.31 4.75
N SER A 57 -5.47 22.44 4.06
CA SER A 57 -5.54 20.99 4.26
C SER A 57 -5.14 20.53 5.66
N GLN A 58 -4.33 21.33 6.37
CA GLN A 58 -3.78 21.02 7.69
C GLN A 58 -4.51 21.75 8.84
N LEU A 59 -5.57 22.52 8.54
CA LEU A 59 -6.26 23.39 9.51
C LEU A 59 -6.63 22.68 10.82
N ARG A 60 -7.27 21.50 10.73
CA ARG A 60 -7.70 20.73 11.91
C ARG A 60 -6.51 20.31 12.78
N ARG A 61 -5.41 19.92 12.15
CA ARG A 61 -4.23 19.41 12.82
C ARG A 61 -3.45 20.53 13.49
N TYR A 62 -3.25 21.63 12.77
CA TYR A 62 -2.57 22.81 13.32
C TYR A 62 -3.39 23.51 14.40
N SER A 63 -4.72 23.44 14.35
CA SER A 63 -5.57 23.90 15.47
C SER A 63 -5.32 23.10 16.75
N ARG A 64 -5.08 21.79 16.65
CA ARG A 64 -4.69 20.96 17.82
C ARG A 64 -3.29 21.31 18.31
N LEU A 65 -2.34 21.55 17.41
CA LEU A 65 -0.99 22.00 17.78
C LEU A 65 -1.03 23.36 18.48
N GLY A 66 -1.81 24.33 17.97
CA GLY A 66 -1.98 25.64 18.59
C GLY A 66 -2.58 25.60 19.99
N ALA A 67 -3.34 24.55 20.34
CA ALA A 67 -3.89 24.35 21.67
C ALA A 67 -2.88 23.75 22.67
N VAL A 68 -1.82 23.09 22.18
CA VAL A 68 -0.85 22.33 22.99
C VAL A 68 0.50 23.06 23.08
N CYS A 69 1.00 23.55 21.95
CA CYS A 69 2.26 24.26 21.86
C CYS A 69 2.19 25.60 22.61
N ARG A 70 3.34 26.08 23.09
CA ARG A 70 3.47 27.46 23.56
C ARG A 70 3.19 28.44 22.42
N ARG A 71 3.73 28.15 21.24
CA ARG A 71 3.45 28.87 19.99
C ARG A 71 3.74 27.97 18.79
N VAL A 72 2.91 28.07 17.77
CA VAL A 72 3.17 27.50 16.45
C VAL A 72 3.47 28.63 15.48
N TYR A 73 4.61 28.58 14.80
CA TYR A 73 4.98 29.53 13.75
C TYR A 73 4.81 28.86 12.39
N VAL A 74 3.90 29.39 11.56
CA VAL A 74 3.62 28.89 10.22
C VAL A 74 4.20 29.85 9.20
N PHE A 75 5.20 29.38 8.45
CA PHE A 75 5.90 30.18 7.46
C PHE A 75 5.40 29.88 6.04
N GLY A 76 5.21 30.93 5.23
CA GLY A 76 4.84 30.76 3.83
C GLY A 76 4.72 32.08 3.08
N ILE A 77 4.68 31.99 1.76
CA ILE A 77 4.35 33.13 0.90
C ILE A 77 2.88 33.53 1.15
N PRO A 78 2.58 34.82 1.36
CA PRO A 78 1.22 35.32 1.57
C PRO A 78 0.43 35.40 0.26
N ASP A 79 0.21 34.26 -0.41
CA ASP A 79 -0.59 34.16 -1.63
C ASP A 79 -2.10 34.13 -1.37
N VAL A 80 -2.50 33.82 -0.13
CA VAL A 80 -3.87 33.93 0.38
C VAL A 80 -3.82 34.50 1.79
N ARG A 81 -4.92 35.12 2.25
CA ARG A 81 -5.03 35.57 3.65
C ARG A 81 -5.13 34.34 4.56
N PRO A 82 -4.20 34.15 5.52
CA PRO A 82 -4.25 33.01 6.43
C PRO A 82 -5.43 33.14 7.42
N PRO A 83 -5.98 32.02 7.90
CA PRO A 83 -7.01 32.03 8.94
C PRO A 83 -6.42 32.50 10.28
N SER A 84 -7.24 33.11 11.13
CA SER A 84 -6.84 33.38 12.52
C SER A 84 -7.12 32.16 13.38
N ILE A 85 -6.07 31.60 14.00
CA ILE A 85 -6.15 30.39 14.84
C ILE A 85 -5.41 30.65 16.16
N PRO A 86 -6.04 30.41 17.33
CA PRO A 86 -5.37 30.57 18.62
C PRO A 86 -4.08 29.74 18.71
N GLY A 87 -3.03 30.34 19.28
CA GLY A 87 -1.72 29.70 19.45
C GLY A 87 -0.85 29.63 18.20
N ILE A 88 -1.36 30.08 17.04
CA ILE A 88 -0.62 30.09 15.77
C ILE A 88 -0.26 31.51 15.36
N GLU A 89 0.97 31.68 14.90
CA GLU A 89 1.49 32.91 14.31
C GLU A 89 1.92 32.63 12.87
N PHE A 90 1.34 33.35 11.91
CA PHE A 90 1.71 33.23 10.50
C PHE A 90 2.83 34.21 10.18
N VAL A 91 3.94 33.69 9.68
CA VAL A 91 5.14 34.46 9.33
C VAL A 91 5.24 34.52 7.81
N GLU A 92 5.13 35.73 7.27
CA GLU A 92 5.16 35.96 5.82
C GLU A 92 6.59 35.84 5.29
N ILE A 93 6.78 34.99 4.28
CA ILE A 93 8.05 34.84 3.57
C ILE A 93 7.98 35.56 2.22
N PRO A 94 8.94 36.45 1.89
CA PRO A 94 9.07 37.00 0.55
C PRO A 94 9.30 35.91 -0.51
N PRO A 95 8.68 35.94 -1.69
CA PRO A 95 8.88 34.91 -2.73
C PRO A 95 10.33 34.74 -3.21
N SER A 96 11.18 35.74 -3.01
CA SER A 96 12.61 35.70 -3.32
C SER A 96 13.47 35.01 -2.25
N SER A 97 12.90 34.74 -1.07
CA SER A 97 13.60 34.07 0.03
C SER A 97 13.85 32.59 -0.29
N PRO A 98 15.03 32.04 0.05
CA PRO A 98 15.27 30.61 -0.06
C PRO A 98 14.24 29.75 0.69
N LEU A 99 13.73 30.24 1.84
CA LEU A 99 12.70 29.56 2.64
C LEU A 99 11.40 29.32 1.88
N ALA A 100 11.11 30.10 0.83
CA ALA A 100 9.91 29.94 0.02
C ALA A 100 9.89 28.64 -0.82
N ARG A 101 11.04 27.96 -0.92
CA ARG A 101 11.20 26.65 -1.59
C ARG A 101 11.57 25.53 -0.63
N GLU A 102 11.45 25.79 0.67
CA GLU A 102 11.81 24.87 1.72
C GLU A 102 10.57 24.48 2.50
N TRP A 103 10.39 23.18 2.67
CA TRP A 103 9.49 22.64 3.69
C TRP A 103 10.36 22.22 4.86
N PHE A 104 10.07 22.79 6.03
CA PHE A 104 10.82 22.48 7.23
C PHE A 104 9.91 22.36 8.45
N LEU A 105 10.37 21.57 9.42
CA LEU A 105 9.82 21.51 10.77
C LEU A 105 10.97 21.63 11.76
N LEU A 106 10.77 22.39 12.84
CA LEU A 106 11.74 22.50 13.93
C LEU A 106 11.03 22.45 15.28
N VAL A 107 11.54 21.61 16.16
CA VAL A 107 11.29 21.63 17.60
C VAL A 107 12.64 21.55 18.29
N ASP A 108 12.84 22.40 19.29
CA ASP A 108 14.07 22.38 20.09
C ASP A 108 13.76 22.69 21.55
N THR A 109 13.64 21.64 22.35
CA THR A 109 13.36 21.73 23.79
C THR A 109 14.19 20.71 24.58
N PRO A 110 14.30 20.86 25.92
CA PRO A 110 15.02 19.90 26.77
C PRO A 110 14.60 18.45 26.57
N ASP A 111 13.30 18.18 26.44
CA ASP A 111 12.74 16.83 26.43
C ASP A 111 12.50 16.26 25.03
N PHE A 112 12.36 17.13 24.01
CA PHE A 112 12.17 16.71 22.63
C PHE A 112 12.79 17.72 21.65
N TRP A 113 13.63 17.23 20.74
CA TRP A 113 14.22 18.05 19.67
C TRP A 113 14.30 17.27 18.36
N THR A 114 13.97 17.94 17.26
CA THR A 114 14.07 17.35 15.92
C THR A 114 13.99 18.44 14.86
N THR A 115 14.60 18.18 13.72
CA THR A 115 14.44 19.04 12.54
C THR A 115 14.22 18.19 11.29
N LEU A 116 13.20 18.55 10.51
CA LEU A 116 13.02 18.09 9.14
C LEU A 116 13.30 19.30 8.26
N LEU A 117 14.30 19.23 7.39
CA LEU A 117 14.66 20.30 6.46
C LEU A 117 14.63 19.74 5.06
N THR A 118 13.88 20.35 4.16
CA THR A 118 13.83 19.90 2.77
C THR A 118 13.85 21.08 1.81
N GLN A 119 14.35 20.84 0.61
CA GLN A 119 14.29 21.77 -0.50
C GLN A 119 13.69 21.07 -1.71
N GLU A 120 12.77 21.74 -2.40
CA GLU A 120 12.27 21.24 -3.68
C GLU A 120 13.41 21.21 -4.71
N VAL A 121 13.53 20.08 -5.41
CA VAL A 121 14.50 19.88 -6.48
C VAL A 121 13.79 19.68 -7.82
N GLU A 122 14.47 20.02 -8.92
CA GLU A 122 13.91 19.83 -10.26
C GLU A 122 13.58 18.35 -10.55
N GLY A 123 12.61 18.15 -11.44
CA GLY A 123 12.12 16.83 -11.83
C GLY A 123 10.82 16.44 -11.14
N ARG A 124 10.37 15.22 -11.42
CA ARG A 124 9.18 14.64 -10.81
C ARG A 124 9.54 13.32 -10.14
N ASP A 125 8.84 13.01 -9.07
CA ASP A 125 8.93 11.72 -8.41
C ASP A 125 8.51 10.62 -9.42
N ALA A 126 9.37 9.60 -9.60
CA ALA A 126 9.20 8.60 -10.65
C ALA A 126 7.98 7.69 -10.44
N ILE A 127 7.49 7.58 -9.20
CA ILE A 127 6.40 6.68 -8.82
C ILE A 127 5.07 7.45 -8.83
N THR A 128 5.05 8.61 -8.19
CA THR A 128 3.82 9.41 -8.00
C THR A 128 3.61 10.46 -9.08
N GLY A 129 4.64 10.79 -9.86
CA GLY A 129 4.63 11.91 -10.81
C GLY A 129 4.56 13.30 -10.14
N GLY A 130 4.68 13.36 -8.81
CA GLY A 130 4.59 14.58 -8.02
C GLY A 130 5.91 15.35 -7.91
N ARG A 131 5.93 16.35 -7.02
CA ARG A 131 7.12 17.15 -6.69
C ARG A 131 8.18 16.28 -6.03
N ARG A 132 9.45 16.63 -6.25
CA ARG A 132 10.60 15.92 -5.67
C ARG A 132 11.34 16.84 -4.70
N PHE A 133 11.85 16.26 -3.62
CA PHE A 133 12.58 17.00 -2.59
C PHE A 133 13.95 16.36 -2.35
N ASP A 134 14.85 17.15 -1.78
CA ASP A 134 16.04 16.67 -1.10
C ASP A 134 15.95 17.13 0.35
N GLY A 135 16.12 16.19 1.28
CA GLY A 135 15.67 16.37 2.64
C GLY A 135 16.49 15.63 3.68
N ILE A 136 16.71 16.31 4.80
CA ILE A 136 17.40 15.84 5.98
C ILE A 136 16.40 15.83 7.12
N TRP A 137 16.32 14.70 7.81
CA TRP A 137 15.62 14.59 9.07
C TRP A 137 16.62 14.17 10.14
N SER A 138 16.71 14.94 11.22
CA SER A 138 17.73 14.74 12.23
C SER A 138 17.20 14.94 13.65
N PHE A 139 17.81 14.17 14.55
CA PHE A 139 17.73 14.32 16.00
C PHE A 139 19.10 14.66 16.60
N ASP A 140 20.11 14.95 15.76
CA ASP A 140 21.43 15.36 16.21
C ASP A 140 21.35 16.76 16.83
N GLU A 141 21.85 16.89 18.06
CA GLU A 141 21.83 18.14 18.83
C GLU A 141 22.54 19.28 18.08
N GLN A 142 23.70 19.05 17.49
CA GLN A 142 24.47 20.09 16.80
C GLN A 142 23.73 20.58 15.57
N VAL A 143 23.04 19.67 14.87
CA VAL A 143 22.21 20.02 13.72
C VAL A 143 21.02 20.86 14.16
N VAL A 144 20.30 20.44 15.21
CA VAL A 144 19.13 21.18 15.70
C VAL A 144 19.52 22.55 16.24
N ASP A 145 20.55 22.65 17.07
CA ASP A 145 21.03 23.92 17.63
C ASP A 145 21.36 24.93 16.53
N ARG A 146 22.04 24.47 15.48
CA ARG A 146 22.39 25.34 14.35
C ARG A 146 21.16 25.80 13.59
N VAL A 147 20.17 24.94 13.41
CA VAL A 147 18.91 25.32 12.76
C VAL A 147 18.12 26.29 13.65
N SER A 148 18.09 26.07 14.96
CA SER A 148 17.48 26.98 15.93
C SER A 148 18.12 28.37 15.91
N LEU A 149 19.45 28.45 15.81
CA LEU A 149 20.19 29.70 15.65
C LEU A 149 19.84 30.41 14.33
N LEU A 150 19.76 29.67 13.22
CA LEU A 150 19.36 30.26 11.93
C LEU A 150 17.89 30.73 11.98
N MET A 151 17.01 29.98 12.66
CA MET A 151 15.61 30.35 12.83
C MET A 151 15.45 31.61 13.66
N SER A 152 16.24 31.78 14.73
CA SER A 152 16.19 33.02 15.53
C SER A 152 16.63 34.23 14.72
N GLN A 153 17.61 34.07 13.80
CA GLN A 153 18.01 35.13 12.87
C GLN A 153 16.89 35.48 11.88
N VAL A 154 16.18 34.49 11.35
CA VAL A 154 15.03 34.69 10.45
C VAL A 154 13.90 35.45 11.14
N LEU A 155 13.66 35.15 12.42
CA LEU A 155 12.63 35.82 13.23
C LEU A 155 13.11 37.13 13.88
N GLU A 156 14.36 37.55 13.65
CA GLU A 156 14.98 38.71 14.28
C GLU A 156 14.91 38.70 15.82
N ASN A 157 14.94 37.50 16.40
CA ASN A 157 14.84 37.26 17.84
C ASN A 157 16.20 36.85 18.44
N SER A 158 16.35 37.07 19.74
CA SER A 158 17.52 36.56 20.48
C SER A 158 17.53 35.03 20.49
N TYR A 159 18.67 34.44 20.11
CA TYR A 159 18.89 33.01 20.23
C TYR A 159 19.04 32.61 21.71
N LEU A 160 18.23 31.66 22.16
CA LEU A 160 18.32 31.06 23.49
C LEU A 160 18.64 29.57 23.34
N PRO A 161 19.90 29.16 23.52
CA PRO A 161 20.28 27.75 23.38
C PRO A 161 19.68 26.91 24.52
N VAL A 162 19.33 25.67 24.21
CA VAL A 162 18.92 24.68 25.21
C VAL A 162 20.15 24.20 25.97
N THR A 163 20.31 24.64 27.22
CA THR A 163 21.52 24.34 28.02
C THR A 163 21.48 23.00 28.74
N GLN A 164 20.29 22.46 28.97
CA GLN A 164 20.09 21.16 29.62
C GLN A 164 19.11 20.34 28.78
N ARG A 165 19.59 19.21 28.23
CA ARG A 165 18.77 18.23 27.52
C ARG A 165 18.51 17.01 28.39
N ASN A 166 17.42 16.32 28.10
CA ASN A 166 17.03 15.06 28.72
C ASN A 166 17.10 13.94 27.67
N PRO A 167 18.26 13.28 27.51
CA PRO A 167 18.46 12.24 26.50
C PRO A 167 17.47 11.08 26.66
N ASP A 168 17.09 10.73 27.90
CA ASP A 168 16.15 9.63 28.16
C ASP A 168 14.74 9.94 27.63
N ARG A 169 14.29 11.20 27.76
CA ARG A 169 13.01 11.63 27.16
C ARG A 169 13.09 11.61 25.65
N GLN A 170 14.15 12.17 25.07
CA GLN A 170 14.38 12.15 23.64
C GLN A 170 14.40 10.74 23.06
N SER A 171 15.14 9.81 23.67
CA SER A 171 15.23 8.43 23.20
C SER A 171 13.88 7.73 23.17
N ARG A 172 12.96 8.03 24.10
CA ARG A 172 11.58 7.51 24.05
C ARG A 172 10.82 8.04 22.85
N HIS A 173 10.86 9.36 22.59
CA HIS A 173 10.23 9.95 21.41
C HIS A 173 10.79 9.38 20.10
N VAL A 174 12.11 9.23 20.01
CA VAL A 174 12.77 8.63 18.84
C VAL A 174 12.36 7.17 18.66
N ALA A 175 12.28 6.39 19.75
CA ALA A 175 11.85 5.00 19.70
C ALA A 175 10.40 4.87 19.23
N ASP A 176 9.50 5.70 19.75
CA ASP A 176 8.08 5.70 19.34
C ASP A 176 7.95 6.05 17.85
N ILE A 177 8.60 7.11 17.39
CA ILE A 177 8.59 7.47 15.96
C ILE A 177 9.15 6.32 15.11
N SER A 178 10.27 5.73 15.53
CA SER A 178 10.92 4.62 14.81
C SER A 178 10.00 3.40 14.73
N GLY A 179 9.29 3.05 15.82
CA GLY A 179 8.33 1.96 15.84
C GLY A 179 7.19 2.14 14.86
N HIS A 180 6.65 3.36 14.75
CA HIS A 180 5.61 3.67 13.76
C HIS A 180 6.12 3.56 12.31
N LEU A 181 7.35 4.03 12.03
CA LEU A 181 7.95 3.92 10.71
C LEU A 181 8.16 2.45 10.30
N VAL A 182 8.65 1.61 11.21
CA VAL A 182 8.82 0.18 10.95
C VAL A 182 7.47 -0.46 10.61
N GLY A 183 6.43 -0.21 11.41
CA GLY A 183 5.09 -0.74 11.13
C GLY A 183 4.50 -0.26 9.79
N ALA A 184 4.72 1.00 9.44
CA ALA A 184 4.30 1.55 8.15
C ALA A 184 5.05 0.87 6.98
N LEU A 185 6.36 0.68 7.09
CA LEU A 185 7.19 0.02 6.08
C LEU A 185 6.82 -1.46 5.89
N ASP A 186 6.55 -2.18 6.98
CA ASP A 186 6.07 -3.56 6.91
C ASP A 186 4.75 -3.66 6.14
N THR A 187 3.82 -2.73 6.38
CA THR A 187 2.53 -2.67 5.67
C THR A 187 2.71 -2.38 4.18
N VAL A 188 3.60 -1.44 3.82
CA VAL A 188 3.91 -1.12 2.42
C VAL A 188 4.56 -2.30 1.72
N LYS A 189 5.48 -3.00 2.38
CA LYS A 189 6.16 -4.18 1.84
C LYS A 189 5.16 -5.31 1.57
N LEU A 190 4.28 -5.60 2.53
CA LEU A 190 3.25 -6.64 2.37
C LEU A 190 2.28 -6.31 1.22
N THR A 191 1.82 -5.06 1.14
CA THR A 191 0.92 -4.61 0.07
C THR A 191 1.59 -4.69 -1.30
N SER A 192 2.84 -4.23 -1.39
CA SER A 192 3.62 -4.30 -2.64
C SER A 192 3.88 -5.75 -3.08
N GLN A 193 4.19 -6.64 -2.14
CA GLN A 193 4.36 -8.07 -2.41
C GLN A 193 3.06 -8.72 -2.88
N ARG A 194 1.93 -8.46 -2.21
CA ARG A 194 0.62 -9.00 -2.62
C ARG A 194 0.23 -8.51 -4.01
N ARG A 195 0.37 -7.21 -4.28
CA ARG A 195 0.05 -6.63 -5.59
C ARG A 195 0.96 -7.16 -6.70
N TRP A 196 2.24 -7.36 -6.42
CA TRP A 196 3.17 -7.99 -7.35
C TRP A 196 2.71 -9.43 -7.69
N ARG A 197 2.37 -10.24 -6.67
CA ARG A 197 1.86 -11.60 -6.88
C ARG A 197 0.60 -11.61 -7.76
N GLN A 198 -0.34 -10.70 -7.51
CA GLN A 198 -1.58 -10.59 -8.30
C GLN A 198 -1.29 -10.30 -9.78
N ILE A 199 -0.46 -9.29 -10.07
CA ILE A 199 -0.11 -8.91 -11.46
C ILE A 199 0.67 -10.04 -12.15
N THR A 200 1.68 -10.61 -11.48
CA THR A 200 2.50 -11.69 -12.03
C THR A 200 1.67 -12.96 -12.27
N THR A 201 0.67 -13.25 -11.43
CA THR A 201 -0.26 -14.38 -11.62
C THR A 201 -1.04 -14.23 -12.92
N LEU A 202 -1.65 -13.05 -13.16
CA LEU A 202 -2.42 -12.80 -14.39
C LEU A 202 -1.51 -12.76 -15.62
N GLN A 203 -0.33 -12.15 -15.53
CA GLN A 203 0.66 -12.17 -16.61
C GLN A 203 1.07 -13.60 -16.96
N LYS A 204 1.36 -14.44 -15.95
CA LYS A 204 1.80 -15.81 -16.20
C LYS A 204 0.70 -16.65 -16.84
N LEU A 205 -0.55 -16.43 -16.46
CA LEU A 205 -1.69 -17.05 -17.13
C LEU A 205 -1.79 -16.61 -18.61
N ALA A 206 -1.62 -15.31 -18.89
CA ALA A 206 -1.59 -14.82 -20.26
C ALA A 206 -0.49 -15.49 -21.11
N GLU A 207 0.71 -15.69 -20.53
CA GLU A 207 1.80 -16.42 -21.17
C GLU A 207 1.43 -17.88 -21.47
N LEU A 208 0.70 -18.57 -20.58
CA LEU A 208 0.23 -19.95 -20.82
C LEU A 208 -0.70 -20.02 -22.04
N SER A 209 -1.51 -18.98 -22.29
CA SER A 209 -2.39 -18.92 -23.46
C SER A 209 -1.63 -18.92 -24.79
N LEU A 210 -0.36 -18.53 -24.80
CA LEU A 210 0.46 -18.46 -26.00
C LEU A 210 1.15 -19.79 -26.32
N GLN A 211 1.25 -20.71 -25.37
CA GLN A 211 2.09 -21.92 -25.48
C GLN A 211 1.42 -23.09 -26.23
N ASN A 212 0.18 -22.92 -26.71
CA ASN A 212 -0.60 -23.92 -27.48
C ASN A 212 -0.52 -25.37 -26.94
N LYS A 213 -0.55 -25.51 -25.60
CA LYS A 213 -0.49 -26.79 -24.90
C LYS A 213 -1.84 -27.52 -24.89
N PRO A 214 -1.88 -28.85 -24.73
CA PRO A 214 -3.11 -29.59 -24.47
C PRO A 214 -3.85 -29.04 -23.24
N LEU A 215 -5.19 -28.99 -23.31
CA LEU A 215 -6.04 -28.34 -22.30
C LEU A 215 -5.74 -28.81 -20.87
N GLY A 216 -5.62 -30.12 -20.64
CA GLY A 216 -5.36 -30.65 -19.30
C GLY A 216 -4.00 -30.22 -18.72
N VAL A 217 -2.97 -30.11 -19.57
CA VAL A 217 -1.65 -29.62 -19.15
C VAL A 217 -1.73 -28.12 -18.83
N MET A 218 -2.40 -27.35 -19.69
CA MET A 218 -2.59 -25.92 -19.49
C MET A 218 -3.37 -25.60 -18.20
N LEU A 219 -4.41 -26.37 -17.87
CA LEU A 219 -5.21 -26.18 -16.65
C LEU A 219 -4.44 -26.57 -15.38
N ASN A 220 -3.61 -27.63 -15.44
CA ASN A 220 -2.69 -27.94 -14.35
C ASN A 220 -1.62 -26.84 -14.17
N ASP A 221 -1.04 -26.33 -15.27
CA ASP A 221 -0.10 -25.21 -15.20
C ASP A 221 -0.76 -23.96 -14.59
N ALA A 222 -2.02 -23.69 -14.96
CA ALA A 222 -2.80 -22.59 -14.38
C ALA A 222 -3.05 -22.78 -12.87
N ALA A 223 -3.42 -23.98 -12.44
CA ALA A 223 -3.55 -24.29 -11.01
C ALA A 223 -2.22 -24.11 -10.26
N GLN A 224 -1.11 -24.53 -10.88
CA GLN A 224 0.23 -24.36 -10.31
C GLN A 224 0.64 -22.89 -10.19
N VAL A 225 0.23 -22.03 -11.12
CA VAL A 225 0.44 -20.56 -11.03
C VAL A 225 -0.27 -19.98 -9.80
N LEU A 226 -1.53 -20.37 -9.56
CA LEU A 226 -2.26 -19.95 -8.35
C LEU A 226 -1.62 -20.50 -7.06
N HIS A 227 -1.08 -21.71 -7.09
CA HIS A 227 -0.40 -22.27 -5.92
C HIS A 227 0.93 -21.57 -5.62
N THR A 228 1.78 -21.42 -6.63
CA THR A 228 3.18 -21.00 -6.44
C THR A 228 3.38 -19.48 -6.46
N ILE A 229 2.69 -18.77 -7.35
CA ILE A 229 2.89 -17.32 -7.53
C ILE A 229 1.87 -16.56 -6.69
N PHE A 230 0.59 -16.92 -6.82
CA PHE A 230 -0.47 -16.26 -6.04
C PHE A 230 -0.39 -16.62 -4.55
N GLY A 231 0.05 -17.84 -4.23
CA GLY A 231 0.31 -18.31 -2.86
C GLY A 231 -0.88 -19.03 -2.22
N ALA A 232 -1.81 -19.55 -3.01
CA ALA A 232 -2.86 -20.43 -2.52
C ALA A 232 -2.28 -21.74 -1.99
N THR A 233 -2.75 -22.20 -0.83
CA THR A 233 -2.29 -23.49 -0.27
C THR A 233 -2.84 -24.64 -1.10
N ASP A 234 -4.13 -24.59 -1.40
CA ASP A 234 -4.85 -25.60 -2.15
C ASP A 234 -5.59 -24.94 -3.32
N VAL A 235 -5.54 -25.55 -4.50
CA VAL A 235 -6.16 -25.04 -5.72
C VAL A 235 -6.87 -26.18 -6.44
N ALA A 236 -8.11 -25.94 -6.84
CA ALA A 236 -8.82 -26.82 -7.76
C ALA A 236 -9.49 -26.02 -8.88
N ILE A 237 -9.45 -26.57 -10.09
CA ILE A 237 -10.16 -26.09 -11.26
C ILE A 237 -11.06 -27.24 -11.70
N THR A 238 -12.36 -26.98 -11.76
CA THR A 238 -13.36 -27.93 -12.21
C THR A 238 -13.97 -27.50 -13.53
N LEU A 239 -14.37 -28.46 -14.34
CA LEU A 239 -15.19 -28.23 -15.52
C LEU A 239 -16.38 -29.18 -15.52
N SER A 240 -17.52 -28.68 -15.96
CA SER A 240 -18.73 -29.49 -16.15
C SER A 240 -18.51 -30.46 -17.32
N ASP A 241 -18.84 -31.71 -17.07
CA ASP A 241 -18.95 -32.76 -18.09
C ASP A 241 -20.35 -32.74 -18.73
N ASP A 242 -21.39 -32.50 -17.91
CA ASP A 242 -22.77 -32.36 -18.34
C ASP A 242 -23.52 -31.24 -17.57
N SER A 243 -24.82 -31.38 -17.32
CA SER A 243 -25.60 -30.40 -16.57
C SER A 243 -25.42 -30.44 -15.05
N ALA A 244 -24.98 -31.57 -14.49
CA ALA A 244 -24.89 -31.84 -13.05
C ALA A 244 -23.48 -32.28 -12.60
N HIS A 245 -22.76 -32.97 -13.48
CA HIS A 245 -21.48 -33.61 -13.15
C HIS A 245 -20.29 -32.76 -13.58
N HIS A 246 -19.25 -32.80 -12.76
CA HIS A 246 -18.03 -32.01 -12.89
C HIS A 246 -16.79 -32.89 -12.67
N THR A 247 -15.73 -32.59 -13.39
CA THR A 247 -14.42 -33.22 -13.21
C THR A 247 -13.38 -32.18 -12.77
N MET A 248 -12.49 -32.59 -11.86
CA MET A 248 -11.30 -31.80 -11.52
C MET A 248 -10.27 -31.94 -12.64
N VAL A 249 -10.01 -30.82 -13.30
CA VAL A 249 -9.17 -30.74 -14.50
C VAL A 249 -7.87 -29.98 -14.27
N GLY A 250 -7.74 -29.30 -13.12
CA GLY A 250 -6.52 -28.67 -12.66
C GLY A 250 -6.45 -28.73 -11.14
N THR A 251 -5.33 -29.16 -10.57
CA THR A 251 -5.15 -29.22 -9.11
C THR A 251 -3.73 -28.85 -8.71
N ALA A 252 -3.56 -28.17 -7.59
CA ALA A 252 -2.26 -27.93 -6.96
C ALA A 252 -2.41 -27.85 -5.43
N GLY A 253 -1.32 -28.14 -4.70
CA GLY A 253 -1.34 -28.25 -3.24
C GLY A 253 -1.71 -29.65 -2.74
N ASN A 254 -2.36 -29.73 -1.58
CA ASN A 254 -2.75 -30.99 -0.93
C ASN A 254 -4.14 -31.45 -1.37
N VAL A 255 -4.49 -31.19 -2.63
CA VAL A 255 -5.79 -31.52 -3.20
C VAL A 255 -5.79 -32.95 -3.71
N ILE A 256 -6.75 -33.75 -3.24
CA ILE A 256 -6.93 -35.12 -3.70
C ILE A 256 -7.55 -35.07 -5.10
N SER A 257 -6.72 -35.24 -6.13
CA SER A 257 -7.17 -35.33 -7.52
C SER A 257 -7.91 -36.65 -7.75
N SER A 258 -9.18 -36.57 -8.18
CA SER A 258 -9.93 -37.69 -8.73
C SER A 258 -10.31 -37.39 -10.17
N LYS A 259 -10.09 -38.35 -11.07
CA LYS A 259 -10.62 -38.31 -12.45
C LYS A 259 -12.09 -38.72 -12.51
N GLN A 260 -12.71 -39.06 -11.39
CA GLN A 260 -14.12 -39.40 -11.34
C GLN A 260 -14.95 -38.13 -11.33
N SER A 261 -16.04 -38.15 -12.09
CA SER A 261 -16.99 -37.06 -12.13
C SER A 261 -17.82 -37.03 -10.84
N PHE A 262 -18.11 -35.84 -10.33
CA PHE A 262 -18.83 -35.61 -9.08
C PHE A 262 -19.80 -34.43 -9.19
N VAL A 263 -20.72 -34.32 -8.23
CA VAL A 263 -21.70 -33.22 -8.19
C VAL A 263 -21.22 -32.15 -7.21
N ILE A 264 -21.32 -30.89 -7.62
CA ILE A 264 -21.06 -29.72 -6.77
C ILE A 264 -22.42 -29.21 -6.28
N ASP A 265 -22.93 -29.80 -5.19
CA ASP A 265 -24.29 -29.57 -4.68
C ASP A 265 -24.36 -28.60 -3.49
N SER A 266 -23.24 -28.39 -2.80
CA SER A 266 -23.18 -27.66 -1.54
C SER A 266 -21.91 -26.83 -1.38
N GLY A 267 -21.99 -25.84 -0.48
CA GLY A 267 -20.88 -24.97 -0.12
C GLY A 267 -20.60 -23.80 -1.08
N PRO A 268 -19.48 -23.11 -0.87
CA PRO A 268 -19.08 -21.93 -1.64
C PRO A 268 -18.98 -22.18 -3.15
N SER A 269 -18.43 -23.33 -3.58
CA SER A 269 -18.32 -23.68 -5.01
C SER A 269 -19.69 -23.86 -5.67
N ALA A 270 -20.65 -24.50 -5.01
CA ALA A 270 -22.02 -24.63 -5.51
C ALA A 270 -22.71 -23.26 -5.60
N THR A 271 -22.46 -22.40 -4.62
CA THR A 271 -22.99 -21.03 -4.59
C THR A 271 -22.41 -20.19 -5.74
N ALA A 272 -21.11 -20.27 -5.99
CA ALA A 272 -20.45 -19.55 -7.08
C ALA A 272 -20.94 -20.02 -8.45
N LEU A 273 -21.12 -21.33 -8.62
CA LEU A 273 -21.61 -21.93 -9.86
C LEU A 273 -23.06 -21.52 -10.16
N SER A 274 -23.94 -21.58 -9.16
CA SER A 274 -25.37 -21.23 -9.31
C SER A 274 -25.61 -19.74 -9.51
N GLN A 275 -24.85 -18.89 -8.81
CA GLN A 275 -25.03 -17.43 -8.88
C GLN A 275 -24.21 -16.78 -10.00
N GLY A 276 -23.24 -17.50 -10.59
CA GLY A 276 -22.35 -16.96 -11.62
C GLY A 276 -21.47 -15.82 -11.13
N ARG A 277 -21.22 -15.72 -9.82
CA ARG A 277 -20.39 -14.68 -9.21
C ARG A 277 -19.36 -15.25 -8.25
N LEU A 278 -18.32 -14.45 -7.98
CA LEU A 278 -17.32 -14.72 -6.96
C LEU A 278 -17.98 -14.96 -5.59
N VAL A 279 -17.54 -16.01 -4.90
CA VAL A 279 -17.90 -16.28 -3.51
C VAL A 279 -16.60 -16.37 -2.71
N GLN A 280 -16.47 -15.52 -1.69
CA GLN A 280 -15.34 -15.54 -0.77
C GLN A 280 -15.86 -15.69 0.64
N ILE A 281 -15.26 -16.62 1.39
CA ILE A 281 -15.55 -16.84 2.81
C ILE A 281 -14.22 -16.79 3.57
N ASP A 282 -14.11 -15.81 4.47
CA ASP A 282 -12.89 -15.57 5.24
C ASP A 282 -12.68 -16.64 6.34
N ASP A 283 -13.77 -17.21 6.87
CA ASP A 283 -13.73 -18.28 7.86
C ASP A 283 -14.87 -19.30 7.64
N MET A 284 -14.52 -20.47 7.10
CA MET A 284 -15.45 -21.55 6.79
C MET A 284 -16.12 -22.16 8.01
N ARG A 285 -15.64 -21.89 9.24
CA ARG A 285 -16.36 -22.29 10.47
C ARG A 285 -17.67 -21.52 10.66
N GLN A 286 -17.81 -20.38 9.99
CA GLN A 286 -19.02 -19.55 10.00
C GLN A 286 -19.92 -19.85 8.78
N ALA A 287 -19.44 -20.65 7.82
CA ALA A 287 -20.23 -21.07 6.68
C ALA A 287 -21.23 -22.16 7.07
N ARG A 288 -22.34 -22.23 6.32
CA ARG A 288 -23.38 -23.27 6.53
C ARG A 288 -22.89 -24.66 6.16
N ASP A 289 -22.22 -24.75 5.01
CA ASP A 289 -21.77 -26.01 4.42
C ASP A 289 -20.28 -25.94 4.08
N ARG A 290 -19.62 -27.10 4.13
CA ARG A 290 -18.23 -27.24 3.67
C ARG A 290 -18.17 -27.15 2.16
N ASP A 291 -17.03 -26.71 1.63
CA ASP A 291 -16.83 -26.67 0.20
C ASP A 291 -16.64 -28.09 -0.36
N THR A 292 -17.35 -28.41 -1.44
CA THR A 292 -17.26 -29.71 -2.10
C THR A 292 -15.87 -29.93 -2.73
N CYS A 293 -15.27 -28.88 -3.30
CA CYS A 293 -13.99 -28.98 -4.01
C CYS A 293 -12.79 -28.96 -3.06
N LEU A 294 -12.82 -28.11 -2.03
CA LEU A 294 -11.76 -27.95 -1.02
C LEU A 294 -12.32 -28.09 0.42
N PRO A 295 -12.67 -29.31 0.87
CA PRO A 295 -13.38 -29.52 2.13
C PRO A 295 -12.58 -29.17 3.39
N MET A 296 -11.25 -29.06 3.28
CA MET A 296 -10.33 -28.75 4.39
C MET A 296 -9.95 -27.28 4.49
N ALA A 297 -10.40 -26.42 3.55
CA ALA A 297 -10.07 -24.99 3.58
C ALA A 297 -10.81 -24.28 4.72
N LEU A 298 -10.10 -23.45 5.49
CA LEU A 298 -10.69 -22.53 6.46
C LEU A 298 -10.94 -21.14 5.87
N SER A 299 -10.21 -20.73 4.84
CA SER A 299 -10.45 -19.50 4.07
C SER A 299 -10.49 -19.86 2.60
N ILE A 300 -11.56 -19.48 1.89
CA ILE A 300 -11.81 -19.93 0.52
C ILE A 300 -12.24 -18.77 -0.37
N CYS A 301 -11.82 -18.83 -1.63
CA CYS A 301 -12.25 -17.92 -2.67
C CYS A 301 -12.54 -18.73 -3.93
N THR A 302 -13.79 -18.65 -4.40
CA THR A 302 -14.28 -19.42 -5.54
C THR A 302 -14.84 -18.51 -6.61
N ALA A 303 -14.24 -18.56 -7.80
CA ALA A 303 -14.69 -17.83 -8.98
C ALA A 303 -15.28 -18.80 -10.03
N PRO A 304 -16.47 -18.53 -10.57
CA PRO A 304 -17.04 -19.35 -11.62
C PRO A 304 -16.34 -19.13 -12.97
N LEU A 305 -16.22 -20.20 -13.74
CA LEU A 305 -15.82 -20.17 -15.15
C LEU A 305 -17.07 -19.92 -16.00
N VAL A 306 -17.39 -18.64 -16.21
CA VAL A 306 -18.63 -18.23 -16.90
C VAL A 306 -18.42 -18.22 -18.42
N GLY A 307 -18.99 -19.22 -19.10
CA GLY A 307 -19.06 -19.25 -20.56
C GLY A 307 -20.26 -18.46 -21.10
N ARG A 308 -20.57 -18.62 -22.39
CA ARG A 308 -21.60 -17.82 -23.08
C ARG A 308 -23.01 -17.85 -22.49
N SER A 309 -23.43 -18.94 -21.86
CA SER A 309 -24.82 -19.15 -21.40
C SER A 309 -24.96 -19.51 -19.92
N ARG A 310 -23.92 -20.09 -19.31
CA ARG A 310 -23.91 -20.50 -17.90
C ARG A 310 -22.49 -20.70 -17.40
N ALA A 311 -22.32 -20.76 -16.08
CA ALA A 311 -21.10 -21.23 -15.47
C ALA A 311 -20.84 -22.71 -15.84
N GLN A 312 -19.63 -23.01 -16.30
CA GLN A 312 -19.21 -24.33 -16.78
C GLN A 312 -18.20 -25.00 -15.85
N GLY A 313 -18.05 -24.49 -14.63
CA GLY A 313 -17.04 -24.93 -13.68
C GLY A 313 -16.64 -23.81 -12.73
N VAL A 314 -15.69 -24.09 -11.85
CA VAL A 314 -15.16 -23.11 -10.90
C VAL A 314 -13.64 -23.21 -10.81
N VAL A 315 -13.00 -22.07 -10.54
CA VAL A 315 -11.64 -21.97 -10.01
C VAL A 315 -11.78 -21.68 -8.52
N VAL A 316 -11.23 -22.54 -7.68
CA VAL A 316 -11.29 -22.39 -6.23
C VAL A 316 -9.89 -22.44 -5.64
N ILE A 317 -9.62 -21.50 -4.74
CA ILE A 317 -8.40 -21.45 -3.95
C ILE A 317 -8.74 -21.52 -2.46
N GLY A 318 -7.89 -22.19 -1.69
CA GLY A 318 -8.08 -22.44 -0.28
C GLY A 318 -6.82 -22.22 0.55
N SER A 319 -7.03 -21.91 1.83
CA SER A 319 -5.99 -21.91 2.86
C SER A 319 -6.49 -22.61 4.12
N PRO A 320 -5.64 -23.34 4.86
CA PRO A 320 -5.97 -23.91 6.16
C PRO A 320 -6.01 -22.84 7.28
N LYS A 321 -5.73 -21.57 6.98
CA LYS A 321 -5.84 -20.44 7.90
C LYS A 321 -7.04 -19.58 7.53
N ALA A 322 -7.77 -19.09 8.53
CA ALA A 322 -8.86 -18.11 8.33
C ALA A 322 -8.29 -16.70 8.05
N GLY A 323 -9.07 -15.85 7.38
CA GLY A 323 -8.78 -14.43 7.16
C GLY A 323 -7.60 -14.15 6.23
N VAL A 324 -7.29 -15.08 5.32
CA VAL A 324 -6.11 -14.98 4.44
C VAL A 324 -6.38 -14.09 3.23
N TRP A 325 -7.58 -14.17 2.65
CA TRP A 325 -7.93 -13.50 1.39
C TRP A 325 -8.63 -12.17 1.65
N ASN A 326 -8.26 -11.12 0.91
CA ASN A 326 -9.02 -9.86 0.91
C ASN A 326 -9.86 -9.71 -0.38
N GLU A 327 -10.65 -8.64 -0.48
CA GLU A 327 -11.50 -8.39 -1.65
C GLU A 327 -10.70 -8.29 -2.98
N GLU A 328 -9.50 -7.72 -2.95
CA GLU A 328 -8.65 -7.57 -4.14
C GLU A 328 -8.07 -8.92 -4.62
N ASP A 329 -7.72 -9.80 -3.68
CA ASP A 329 -7.35 -11.19 -3.98
C ASP A 329 -8.51 -11.90 -4.68
N GLY A 330 -9.74 -11.75 -4.14
CA GLY A 330 -10.94 -12.30 -4.75
C GLY A 330 -11.19 -11.79 -6.17
N ARG A 331 -11.05 -10.48 -6.40
CA ARG A 331 -11.14 -9.89 -7.74
C ARG A 331 -10.06 -10.43 -8.69
N THR A 332 -8.86 -10.70 -8.20
CA THR A 332 -7.77 -11.29 -8.99
C THR A 332 -8.10 -12.72 -9.41
N VAL A 333 -8.63 -13.55 -8.51
CA VAL A 333 -9.08 -14.92 -8.83
C VAL A 333 -10.24 -14.90 -9.83
N ALA A 334 -11.17 -13.94 -9.70
CA ALA A 334 -12.25 -13.76 -10.68
C ALA A 334 -11.70 -13.36 -12.06
N ALA A 335 -10.75 -12.44 -12.13
CA ALA A 335 -10.09 -12.07 -13.38
C ALA A 335 -9.33 -13.26 -14.00
N PHE A 336 -8.67 -14.06 -13.17
CA PHE A 336 -7.99 -15.30 -13.59
C PHE A 336 -8.97 -16.29 -14.22
N ALA A 337 -10.12 -16.55 -13.58
CA ALA A 337 -11.18 -17.41 -14.11
C ALA A 337 -11.74 -16.87 -15.45
N ASN A 338 -11.96 -15.57 -15.53
CA ASN A 338 -12.44 -14.92 -16.76
C ASN A 338 -11.43 -15.02 -17.91
N MET A 339 -10.12 -14.97 -17.64
CA MET A 339 -9.08 -15.18 -18.65
C MET A 339 -8.98 -16.64 -19.10
N LEU A 340 -9.21 -17.60 -18.19
CA LEU A 340 -9.19 -19.02 -18.50
C LEU A 340 -10.34 -19.45 -19.44
N MET A 341 -11.53 -18.87 -19.29
CA MET A 341 -12.71 -19.35 -20.02
C MET A 341 -12.54 -19.28 -21.56
N PRO A 342 -12.11 -18.16 -22.18
CA PRO A 342 -11.83 -18.12 -23.61
C PRO A 342 -10.77 -19.15 -24.06
N MET A 343 -9.76 -19.43 -23.23
CA MET A 343 -8.73 -20.42 -23.52
C MET A 343 -9.31 -21.84 -23.57
N ILE A 344 -10.20 -22.16 -22.62
CA ILE A 344 -10.93 -23.42 -22.57
C ILE A 344 -11.85 -23.58 -23.79
N GLU A 345 -12.64 -22.55 -24.13
CA GLU A 345 -13.54 -22.57 -25.29
C GLU A 345 -12.76 -22.80 -26.59
N ARG A 346 -11.65 -22.09 -26.78
CA ARG A 346 -10.78 -22.25 -27.96
C ARG A 346 -10.26 -23.68 -28.10
N SER A 347 -9.77 -24.27 -27.00
CA SER A 347 -9.22 -25.63 -27.04
C SER A 347 -10.28 -26.69 -27.33
N ARG A 348 -11.49 -26.53 -26.76
CA ARG A 348 -12.64 -27.42 -27.04
C ARG A 348 -13.05 -27.35 -28.52
N LEU A 349 -13.12 -26.15 -29.11
CA LEU A 349 -13.46 -25.97 -30.53
C LEU A 349 -12.43 -26.62 -31.47
N GLN A 350 -11.13 -26.47 -31.19
CA GLN A 350 -10.08 -27.10 -31.98
C GLN A 350 -10.18 -28.64 -31.98
N LYS A 351 -10.53 -29.23 -30.83
CA LYS A 351 -10.73 -30.67 -30.71
C LYS A 351 -11.90 -31.17 -31.56
N VAL A 352 -13.05 -30.48 -31.51
CA VAL A 352 -14.23 -30.83 -32.33
C VAL A 352 -13.91 -30.74 -33.83
N LEU A 353 -13.23 -29.68 -34.27
CA LEU A 353 -12.84 -29.51 -35.67
C LEU A 353 -11.92 -30.65 -36.14
N PHE A 354 -10.97 -31.05 -35.29
CA PHE A 354 -10.06 -32.15 -35.57
C PHE A 354 -10.78 -33.50 -35.68
N ASP A 355 -11.73 -33.77 -34.78
CA ASP A 355 -12.50 -35.02 -34.77
C ASP A 355 -13.43 -35.13 -36.00
N VAL A 356 -14.07 -34.03 -36.42
CA VAL A 356 -14.91 -33.97 -37.63
C VAL A 356 -14.07 -34.21 -38.90
N THR A 357 -12.89 -33.59 -39.00
CA THR A 357 -11.98 -33.76 -40.15
C THR A 357 -11.48 -35.21 -40.26
N ARG A 358 -11.30 -35.90 -39.13
CA ARG A 358 -10.90 -37.31 -39.09
C ARG A 358 -12.03 -38.27 -39.49
N GLN A 359 -13.29 -37.90 -39.26
CA GLN A 359 -14.46 -38.68 -39.68
C GLN A 359 -14.79 -38.51 -41.17
N GLN A 360 -14.44 -37.37 -41.79
CA GLN A 360 -14.63 -37.15 -43.23
C GLN A 360 -13.55 -37.81 -44.11
N ASN A 361 -12.38 -38.12 -43.53
CA ASN A 361 -11.26 -38.79 -44.20
C ASN A 361 -11.20 -40.31 -43.93
N LYS A 362 -12.23 -40.88 -43.31
CA LYS A 362 -12.47 -42.32 -43.18
C LYS A 362 -13.70 -42.68 -44.00
#